data_AF-A0A0L8HJE6-F1
#
_entry.id   AF-A0A0L8HJE6-F1
#
_cell.length_a   1.000
_cell.length_b   1.000
_cell.length_c   1.000
_cell.angle_alpha   90.00
_cell.angle_beta   90.00
_cell.angle_gamma   90.00
#
_symmetry.space_group_name_H-M   'P 1'
#
loop_
_entity.id
_entity.type
_entity.pdbx_description
1 polymer ?
#
loop_
_entity_poly.entity_id
_entity_poly.type
_entity_poly.pdbx_seq_one_letter_code
_entity_poly.pdbx_strand_id
1 'polypeptide(L)'
;MIQLILLLFTYMFLFLIYRIIVKDTSAKPVQGIGMAVELADKDKADVIIGAPHSSVNLAVSYFTAYRNIPHITWGSTEAVFADKSTFKTLIRTTSPFNAVGTFLVKLFEKFDWKIAALY
;
A
#
# COMPACT_ATOMS: atom_id res chain seq x y z
N MET A 1 -38.49 -26.56 7.61
CA MET A 1 -37.64 -26.53 6.39
C MET A 1 -36.92 -25.19 6.18
N ILE A 2 -37.56 -24.03 6.44
CA ILE A 2 -36.96 -22.69 6.31
C ILE A 2 -35.84 -22.43 7.35
N GLN A 3 -35.98 -22.94 8.57
CA GLN A 3 -35.01 -22.74 9.66
C GLN A 3 -33.66 -23.44 9.43
N LEU A 4 -33.64 -24.54 8.66
CA LEU A 4 -32.42 -25.27 8.29
C LEU A 4 -31.63 -24.54 7.21
N ILE A 5 -32.32 -23.87 6.27
CA ILE A 5 -31.71 -23.04 5.23
C ILE A 5 -31.14 -21.75 5.81
N LEU A 6 -31.84 -21.12 6.76
CA LEU A 6 -31.32 -19.97 7.52
C LEU A 6 -30.13 -20.34 8.40
N LEU A 7 -30.16 -21.50 9.08
CA LEU A 7 -28.98 -22.01 9.80
C LEU A 7 -27.81 -22.23 8.85
N LEU A 8 -28.01 -22.92 7.72
CA LEU A 8 -26.97 -23.12 6.71
C LEU A 8 -26.42 -21.79 6.18
N PHE A 9 -27.26 -20.79 5.94
CA PHE A 9 -26.82 -19.44 5.56
C PHE A 9 -26.04 -18.72 6.67
N THR A 10 -26.43 -18.91 7.93
CA THR A 10 -25.77 -18.30 9.10
C THR A 10 -24.42 -18.97 9.39
N TYR A 11 -24.32 -20.29 9.22
CA TYR A 11 -23.08 -21.07 9.33
C TYR A 11 -22.16 -20.89 8.11
N MET A 12 -22.70 -20.62 6.92
CA MET A 12 -21.92 -20.31 5.71
C MET A 12 -21.20 -18.95 5.81
N PHE A 13 -21.67 -18.06 6.68
CA PHE A 13 -21.01 -16.79 7.00
C PHE A 13 -19.96 -16.89 8.14
N LEU A 14 -19.83 -18.03 8.82
CA LEU A 14 -19.13 -18.11 10.11
C LEU A 14 -17.64 -18.53 10.05
N PHE A 15 -17.02 -18.66 8.87
CA PHE A 15 -15.58 -19.02 8.80
C PHE A 15 -14.84 -18.24 7.72
N LEU A 16 -14.74 -16.92 7.87
CA LEU A 16 -13.69 -16.15 7.20
C LEU A 16 -12.43 -16.20 8.08
N ILE A 17 -11.72 -17.34 8.03
CA ILE A 17 -10.40 -17.47 8.66
C ILE A 17 -9.41 -16.72 7.78
N TYR A 18 -8.99 -15.52 8.19
CA TYR A 18 -7.91 -14.80 7.52
C TYR A 18 -6.55 -15.36 7.96
N ARG A 19 -5.64 -15.55 7.00
CA ARG A 19 -4.24 -15.91 7.25
C ARG A 19 -3.35 -14.72 6.88
N ILE A 20 -2.59 -14.24 7.86
CA ILE A 20 -1.60 -13.17 7.65
C ILE A 20 -0.21 -13.79 7.57
N ILE A 21 0.53 -13.47 6.51
CA ILE A 21 1.91 -13.91 6.29
C ILE A 21 2.79 -12.67 6.27
N VAL A 22 3.81 -12.65 7.12
CA VAL A 22 4.72 -11.51 7.27
C VAL A 22 6.10 -11.91 6.74
N LYS A 23 6.67 -11.08 5.86
CA LYS A 23 8.05 -11.22 5.36
C LYS A 23 8.77 -9.90 5.55
N ASP A 24 9.99 -9.95 6.09
CA ASP A 24 10.84 -8.76 6.21
C ASP A 24 11.50 -8.45 4.85
N THR A 25 11.43 -7.19 4.46
CA THR A 25 12.05 -6.66 3.23
C THR A 25 13.41 -6.02 3.51
N SER A 26 13.79 -5.89 4.79
CA SER A 26 14.97 -5.17 5.29
C SER A 26 15.17 -3.80 4.63
N ALA A 27 14.06 -3.13 4.30
CA ALA A 27 13.99 -1.86 3.59
C ALA A 27 14.66 -1.85 2.19
N LYS A 28 14.89 -3.01 1.57
CA LYS A 28 15.58 -3.15 0.27
C LYS A 28 14.58 -3.45 -0.85
N PRO A 29 14.55 -2.65 -1.94
CA PRO A 29 13.61 -2.87 -3.05
C PRO A 29 13.72 -4.26 -3.69
N VAL A 30 14.95 -4.76 -3.88
CA VAL A 30 15.21 -6.10 -4.45
C VAL A 30 14.62 -7.22 -3.59
N GLN A 31 14.73 -7.11 -2.28
CA GLN A 31 14.11 -8.09 -1.37
C GLN A 31 12.59 -7.94 -1.40
N GLY A 32 12.07 -6.71 -1.38
CA GLY A 32 10.64 -6.42 -1.48
C GLY A 32 9.96 -7.11 -2.67
N ILE A 33 10.51 -6.95 -3.87
CA ILE A 33 9.95 -7.60 -5.06
C ILE A 33 10.03 -9.12 -4.98
N GLY A 34 11.16 -9.68 -4.51
CA GLY A 34 11.29 -11.13 -4.32
C GLY A 34 10.24 -11.69 -3.37
N MET A 35 10.04 -11.05 -2.22
CA MET A 35 9.03 -11.46 -1.25
C MET A 35 7.61 -11.33 -1.81
N ALA A 36 7.31 -10.27 -2.57
CA ALA A 36 6.02 -10.09 -3.21
C ALA A 36 5.71 -11.18 -4.24
N VAL A 37 6.71 -11.59 -5.03
CA VAL A 37 6.61 -12.72 -5.96
C VAL A 37 6.32 -14.01 -5.19
N GLU A 38 7.04 -14.29 -4.11
CA GLU A 38 6.76 -15.48 -3.31
C GLU A 38 5.37 -15.47 -2.67
N LEU A 39 4.94 -14.32 -2.15
CA LEU A 39 3.60 -14.19 -1.57
C LEU A 39 2.50 -14.44 -2.61
N ALA A 40 2.68 -13.93 -3.83
CA ALA A 40 1.73 -14.14 -4.92
C ALA A 40 1.77 -15.58 -5.45
N ASP A 41 2.95 -16.14 -5.69
CA ASP A 41 3.10 -17.39 -6.44
C ASP A 41 3.13 -18.63 -5.54
N LYS A 42 3.76 -18.57 -4.36
CA LYS A 42 3.83 -19.71 -3.42
C LYS A 42 2.68 -19.65 -2.41
N ASP A 43 2.53 -18.50 -1.75
CA ASP A 43 1.57 -18.35 -0.65
C ASP A 43 0.14 -18.07 -1.15
N LYS A 44 -0.01 -17.74 -2.44
CA LYS A 44 -1.29 -17.42 -3.10
C LYS A 44 -2.06 -16.30 -2.41
N ALA A 45 -1.35 -15.25 -1.99
CA ALA A 45 -1.94 -14.10 -1.33
C ALA A 45 -2.91 -13.34 -2.26
N ASP A 46 -4.15 -13.12 -1.80
CA ASP A 46 -5.16 -12.34 -2.53
C ASP A 46 -4.86 -10.83 -2.54
N VAL A 47 -4.09 -10.35 -1.55
CA VAL A 47 -3.73 -8.94 -1.37
C VAL A 47 -2.30 -8.84 -0.85
N ILE A 48 -1.57 -7.82 -1.32
CA ILE A 48 -0.26 -7.46 -0.77
C ILE A 48 -0.39 -6.22 0.11
N ILE A 49 -0.04 -6.37 1.40
CA ILE A 49 0.10 -5.24 2.31
C ILE A 49 1.59 -4.86 2.35
N GLY A 50 1.89 -3.69 1.79
CA GLY A 50 3.25 -3.20 1.57
C GLY A 50 3.94 -2.67 2.83
N ALA A 51 5.25 -2.47 2.71
CA ALA A 51 6.12 -1.93 3.75
C ALA A 51 5.85 -0.43 4.02
N PRO A 52 6.42 0.19 5.06
CA PRO A 52 6.38 1.64 5.20
C PRO A 52 7.26 2.37 4.17
N HIS A 53 8.35 1.75 3.71
CA HIS A 53 9.35 2.39 2.85
C HIS A 53 8.88 2.58 1.40
N SER A 54 8.88 3.81 0.92
CA SER A 54 8.44 4.12 -0.45
C SER A 54 9.28 3.43 -1.53
N SER A 55 10.59 3.30 -1.34
CA SER A 55 11.48 2.62 -2.31
C SER A 55 11.10 1.15 -2.52
N VAL A 56 10.74 0.45 -1.44
CA VAL A 56 10.27 -0.93 -1.47
C VAL A 56 8.94 -1.02 -2.19
N ASN A 57 7.99 -0.16 -1.81
CA ASN A 57 6.67 -0.15 -2.42
C ASN A 57 6.75 0.17 -3.91
N LEU A 58 7.61 1.09 -4.34
CA LEU A 58 7.79 1.43 -5.75
C LEU A 58 8.13 0.20 -6.60
N ALA A 59 9.10 -0.60 -6.19
CA ALA A 59 9.46 -1.84 -6.88
C ALA A 59 8.30 -2.85 -6.90
N VAL A 60 7.64 -3.06 -5.75
CA VAL A 60 6.52 -4.01 -5.62
C VAL A 60 5.29 -3.54 -6.43
N SER A 61 5.05 -2.23 -6.51
CA SER A 61 3.86 -1.66 -7.16
C SER A 61 3.84 -1.91 -8.68
N TYR A 62 5.00 -1.91 -9.35
CA TYR A 62 5.06 -2.30 -10.76
C TYR A 62 4.58 -3.74 -10.96
N PHE A 63 5.05 -4.66 -10.10
CA PHE A 63 4.66 -6.06 -10.16
C PHE A 63 3.17 -6.26 -9.83
N THR A 64 2.67 -5.64 -8.76
CA THR A 64 1.27 -5.78 -8.38
C THR A 64 0.34 -5.17 -9.41
N ALA A 65 0.73 -4.05 -10.04
CA ALA A 65 -0.03 -3.46 -11.15
C ALA A 65 -0.05 -4.39 -12.37
N TYR A 66 1.09 -4.98 -12.73
CA TYR A 66 1.20 -5.94 -13.83
C TYR A 66 0.33 -7.19 -13.60
N ARG A 67 0.39 -7.76 -12.39
CA ARG A 67 -0.37 -8.97 -12.01
C ARG A 67 -1.83 -8.70 -11.60
N ASN A 68 -2.24 -7.44 -11.59
CA ASN A 68 -3.56 -7.00 -11.11
C ASN A 68 -3.87 -7.44 -9.67
N ILE A 69 -2.87 -7.42 -8.79
CA ILE A 69 -2.99 -7.76 -7.37
C ILE A 69 -3.26 -6.48 -6.57
N PRO A 70 -4.30 -6.43 -5.71
CA PRO A 70 -4.51 -5.31 -4.79
C PRO A 70 -3.29 -5.09 -3.89
N HIS A 71 -2.83 -3.85 -3.81
CA HIS A 71 -1.65 -3.48 -3.03
C HIS A 71 -1.99 -2.31 -2.11
N ILE A 72 -1.87 -2.49 -0.79
CA ILE A 72 -2.14 -1.46 0.22
C ILE A 72 -0.86 -1.13 0.95
N THR A 73 -0.43 0.13 0.93
CA THR A 73 0.70 0.62 1.74
C THR A 73 0.22 1.60 2.80
N TRP A 74 0.85 1.55 3.97
CA TRP A 74 0.45 2.35 5.13
C TRP A 74 1.43 3.46 5.51
N GLY A 75 2.68 3.41 5.03
CA GLY A 75 3.72 4.38 5.40
C GLY A 75 4.35 5.13 4.24
N SER A 76 4.06 4.75 2.98
CA SER A 76 4.74 5.31 1.82
C SER A 76 4.13 6.62 1.32
N THR A 77 4.96 7.66 1.23
CA THR A 77 4.53 9.06 1.06
C THR A 77 4.92 9.68 -0.29
N GLU A 78 5.57 8.91 -1.19
CA GLU A 78 6.01 9.44 -2.48
C GLU A 78 4.84 9.90 -3.35
N ALA A 79 5.00 11.05 -4.01
CA ALA A 79 3.94 11.63 -4.84
C ALA A 79 3.63 10.77 -6.08
N VAL A 80 4.62 10.05 -6.60
CA VAL A 80 4.51 9.22 -7.83
C VAL A 80 3.37 8.19 -7.75
N PHE A 81 3.04 7.70 -6.55
CA PHE A 81 1.96 6.74 -6.33
C PHE A 81 0.54 7.27 -6.62
N ALA A 82 0.41 8.57 -6.90
CA ALA A 82 -0.83 9.17 -7.38
C ALA A 82 -1.13 8.81 -8.84
N ASP A 83 -0.12 8.43 -9.65
CA ASP A 83 -0.33 8.03 -11.03
C ASP A 83 -1.03 6.66 -11.11
N LYS A 84 -2.34 6.67 -11.38
CA LYS A 84 -3.14 5.46 -11.53
C LYS A 84 -3.05 4.82 -12.91
N SER A 85 -2.40 5.45 -13.88
CA SER A 85 -2.07 4.77 -15.14
C SER A 85 -0.97 3.72 -14.92
N THR A 86 0.02 4.05 -14.08
CA THR A 86 1.11 3.14 -13.69
C THR A 86 0.76 2.28 -12.48
N PHE A 87 0.30 2.88 -11.38
CA PHE A 87 0.08 2.22 -10.09
C PHE A 87 -1.41 1.92 -9.83
N LYS A 88 -2.08 1.34 -10.81
CA LYS A 88 -3.54 1.14 -10.84
C LYS A 88 -4.12 0.34 -9.67
N THR A 89 -3.36 -0.59 -9.10
CA THR A 89 -3.81 -1.44 -7.98
C THR A 89 -3.34 -0.95 -6.60
N LEU A 90 -2.52 0.10 -6.56
CA LEU A 90 -1.95 0.62 -5.32
C LEU A 90 -2.91 1.59 -4.65
N ILE A 91 -3.19 1.35 -3.37
CA ILE A 91 -3.91 2.23 -2.47
C ILE A 91 -3.00 2.57 -1.28
N ARG A 92 -3.16 3.77 -0.74
CA ARG A 92 -2.38 4.26 0.40
C ARG A 92 -3.32 4.72 1.50
N THR A 93 -3.00 4.42 2.76
CA THR A 93 -3.73 4.98 3.91
C THR A 93 -3.13 6.31 4.37
N THR A 94 -1.89 6.61 3.98
CA THR A 94 -1.17 7.84 4.36
C THR A 94 -1.11 8.82 3.20
N SER A 95 -1.28 10.10 3.50
CA SER A 95 -1.22 11.21 2.54
C SER A 95 0.19 11.39 1.95
N PRO A 96 0.31 11.85 0.69
CA PRO A 96 1.60 12.14 0.09
C PRO A 96 2.28 13.36 0.73
N PHE A 97 3.61 13.40 0.72
CA PHE A 97 4.38 14.44 1.41
C PHE A 97 4.40 15.80 0.68
N ASN A 98 3.98 15.85 -0.59
CA ASN A 98 3.88 17.10 -1.36
C ASN A 98 2.84 18.08 -0.77
N ALA A 99 1.89 17.59 0.03
CA ALA A 99 0.98 18.45 0.79
C ALA A 99 1.75 19.35 1.79
N VAL A 100 2.83 18.84 2.38
CA VAL A 100 3.72 19.62 3.27
C VAL A 100 4.43 20.72 2.48
N GLY A 101 4.93 20.42 1.28
CA GLY A 101 5.54 21.42 0.41
C GLY A 101 4.56 22.56 0.07
N THR A 102 3.31 22.22 -0.23
CA THR A 102 2.25 23.22 -0.48
C THR A 102 1.99 24.09 0.74
N PHE A 103 1.92 23.49 1.93
CA PHE A 103 1.77 24.20 3.19
C PHE A 103 2.95 25.15 3.45
N LEU A 104 4.19 24.69 3.25
CA LEU A 104 5.39 25.51 3.47
C LEU A 104 5.44 26.72 2.54
N VAL A 105 5.06 26.56 1.26
CA VAL A 105 4.96 27.70 0.34
C VAL A 105 3.95 28.72 0.85
N LYS A 106 2.76 28.28 1.27
CA LYS A 106 1.73 29.18 1.82
C LYS A 106 2.19 29.88 3.10
N LEU A 107 2.96 29.18 3.92
CA LEU A 107 3.55 29.74 5.13
C LEU A 107 4.58 30.83 4.79
N PHE A 108 5.45 30.59 3.80
CA PHE A 108 6.48 31.54 3.40
C PHE A 108 5.85 32.78 2.75
N GLU A 109 4.83 32.59 1.92
CA GLU A 109 4.02 33.69 1.36
C GLU A 109 3.39 34.54 2.45
N LYS A 110 2.86 33.92 3.52
CA LYS A 110 2.20 34.62 4.62
C LYS A 110 3.14 35.52 5.42
N PHE A 111 4.40 35.12 5.58
CA PHE A 111 5.41 35.82 6.39
C PHE A 111 6.48 36.55 5.57
N ASP A 112 6.32 36.58 4.23
CA ASP A 112 7.29 37.15 3.27
C ASP A 112 8.72 36.57 3.38
N TRP A 113 8.84 35.31 3.80
CA TRP A 113 10.14 34.63 3.90
C TRP A 113 10.66 34.24 2.51
N LYS A 114 11.90 34.66 2.18
CA LYS A 114 12.53 34.41 0.87
C LYS A 114 13.64 33.36 0.89
N ILE A 115 14.26 33.11 2.04
CA ILE A 115 15.40 32.20 2.21
C ILE A 115 15.09 31.26 3.37
N ALA A 116 15.24 29.96 3.14
CA ALA A 116 15.21 28.93 4.17
C ALA A 116 16.43 28.01 4.00
N ALA A 117 16.95 27.53 5.12
CA ALA A 117 18.06 26.58 5.17
C ALA A 117 17.62 25.32 5.91
N LEU A 118 18.14 24.17 5.48
CA LEU A 118 17.95 22.86 6.10
C LEU A 118 19.34 22.31 6.46
N TYR A 119 19.44 21.58 7.57
CA TYR A 119 20.65 20.87 8.01
C TYR A 119 20.35 19.38 8.18
#